data_AF-A0A351JRE1-F1
#
_entry.id   AF-A0A351JRE1-F1
#
_cell.length_a   1.000
_cell.length_b   1.000
_cell.length_c   1.000
_cell.angle_alpha   90.00
_cell.angle_beta   90.00
_cell.angle_gamma   90.00
#
_symmetry.space_group_name_H-M   'P 1'
#
loop_
_entity.id
_entity.type
_entity.pdbx_description
1 polymer ?
#
loop_
_entity_poly.entity_id
_entity_poly.type
_entity_poly.pdbx_seq_one_letter_code
_entity_poly.pdbx_strand_id
1 'polypeptide(L)'
;MPNQTPKNIYEFVVHPWRTVEKQILALRDFDWNKLPQTAQYETLHTYAELLAGYVEHPPLADPSWKLDKAVIGLIDPARIEQFFHTPEDAAIVNDVLFQLKHTIAVTVTDGTEELYRVSRMEKIFLGQVAEYDTASFVYSLRQGLNADDLPAYRAMIIPYLQIEDIQRRKQFTWLEALIFILLLQMVWHRFRTLIDAEQEFLLQRYVYRSIVLGIPVRDAITDALYESPSWFDYVSLDDFYHRVIENNQERIPLSLTEEKEVLLPAVMKMYYAKAGDKDADPLMQNTFAKEIYQDMPGHGAFEVWLVEVLYIVTHLRHGSLIDQIAAAEPTELDLIDQDLVNLFQWFFDKKNWPKIATYFQTGKARFPVTVFLEKCMDIYELKTDGAVQKFLDFTEFLHREGVLESGEDIIEFHEKDAAFHWSPLVTG
;
A
#
# COMPACT_ATOMS: atom_id res chain seq x y z
N MET A 1 36.64 -2.55 4.22
CA MET A 1 36.29 -1.57 5.30
C MET A 1 37.53 -0.76 5.62
N PRO A 2 37.57 0.55 5.31
CA PRO A 2 37.27 1.56 6.34
C PRO A 2 36.66 2.88 5.80
N ASN A 3 35.60 3.35 6.47
CA ASN A 3 35.23 4.73 6.79
C ASN A 3 33.75 4.69 7.20
N GLN A 4 33.52 4.29 8.45
CA GLN A 4 32.21 4.45 9.07
C GLN A 4 32.04 5.94 9.39
N THR A 5 31.41 6.65 8.45
CA THR A 5 30.63 7.86 8.75
C THR A 5 29.67 7.54 9.91
N PRO A 6 29.35 8.47 10.81
CA PRO A 6 28.49 8.19 11.94
C PRO A 6 27.18 7.57 11.43
N LYS A 7 26.83 6.36 11.89
CA LYS A 7 25.52 5.79 11.60
C LYS A 7 24.49 6.63 12.35
N ASN A 8 24.00 7.68 11.72
CA ASN A 8 22.72 8.23 12.09
C ASN A 8 21.71 7.10 11.88
N ILE A 9 21.17 6.60 12.99
CA ILE A 9 20.10 5.62 12.99
C ILE A 9 18.81 6.42 12.87
N TYR A 10 18.11 6.24 11.77
CA TYR A 10 16.86 6.92 11.48
C TYR A 10 15.70 6.08 12.00
N GLU A 11 14.71 6.76 12.59
CA GLU A 11 13.37 6.21 12.64
C GLU A 11 12.89 6.03 11.21
N PHE A 12 12.26 4.89 10.94
CA PHE A 12 11.91 4.43 9.62
C PHE A 12 10.70 5.22 9.05
N VAL A 13 10.91 6.51 8.78
CA VAL A 13 9.87 7.50 8.47
C VAL A 13 10.37 8.50 7.42
N VAL A 14 9.49 8.84 6.47
CA VAL A 14 9.73 9.95 5.53
C VAL A 14 9.34 11.27 6.18
N HIS A 15 10.21 12.27 6.08
CA HIS A 15 9.97 13.58 6.67
C HIS A 15 8.84 14.35 5.95
N PRO A 16 8.09 15.23 6.65
CA PRO A 16 7.04 16.02 6.02
C PRO A 16 7.57 16.83 4.83
N TRP A 17 6.88 16.72 3.68
CA TRP A 17 7.35 17.31 2.41
C TRP A 17 7.74 18.78 2.53
N ARG A 18 6.88 19.63 3.12
CA ARG A 18 7.14 21.07 3.25
C ARG A 18 8.41 21.37 4.06
N THR A 19 8.77 20.50 5.00
CA THR A 19 9.99 20.65 5.79
C THR A 19 11.21 20.35 4.93
N VAL A 20 11.18 19.24 4.19
CA VAL A 20 12.28 18.82 3.31
C VAL A 20 12.48 19.78 2.15
N GLU A 21 11.39 20.13 1.47
CA GLU A 21 11.33 21.11 0.38
C GLU A 21 11.98 22.43 0.82
N LYS A 22 11.55 22.99 1.96
CA LYS A 22 12.13 24.22 2.49
C LYS A 22 13.64 24.11 2.71
N GLN A 23 14.12 22.99 3.26
CA GLN A 23 15.55 22.81 3.54
C GLN A 23 16.38 22.64 2.26
N ILE A 24 15.86 21.96 1.24
CA ILE A 24 16.52 21.83 -0.07
C ILE A 24 16.65 23.20 -0.74
N LEU A 25 15.58 24.01 -0.75
CA LEU A 25 15.62 25.35 -1.32
C LEU A 25 16.57 26.28 -0.55
N ALA A 26 16.56 26.20 0.79
CA ALA A 26 17.50 26.94 1.62
C ALA A 26 18.96 26.52 1.37
N LEU A 27 19.21 25.25 1.06
CA LEU A 27 20.54 24.73 0.77
C LEU A 27 21.06 25.26 -0.57
N ARG A 28 20.21 25.33 -1.61
CA ARG A 28 20.55 26.02 -2.86
C ARG A 28 20.94 27.48 -2.60
N ASP A 29 20.12 28.19 -1.83
CA ASP A 29 20.28 29.63 -1.57
C ASP A 29 21.35 29.97 -0.51
N PHE A 30 22.08 28.96 -0.01
CA PHE A 30 23.17 29.15 0.94
C PHE A 30 24.29 30.02 0.34
N ASP A 31 24.99 30.80 1.17
CA ASP A 31 26.08 31.66 0.71
C ASP A 31 27.38 30.88 0.50
N TRP A 32 27.42 30.08 -0.57
CA TRP A 32 28.54 29.21 -0.94
C TRP A 32 29.87 29.94 -1.11
N ASN A 33 29.85 31.24 -1.40
CA ASN A 33 31.06 32.07 -1.54
C ASN A 33 31.83 32.23 -0.22
N LYS A 34 31.18 31.99 0.93
CA LYS A 34 31.82 32.02 2.25
C LYS A 34 32.60 30.74 2.58
N LEU A 35 32.40 29.67 1.83
CA LEU A 35 33.04 28.39 2.06
C LEU A 35 34.36 28.27 1.30
N PRO A 36 35.28 27.39 1.75
CA PRO A 36 36.47 27.05 0.99
C PRO A 36 36.09 26.56 -0.42
N GLN A 37 36.77 27.07 -1.45
CA GLN A 37 36.59 26.63 -2.84
C GLN A 37 37.30 25.28 -3.05
N THR A 38 36.68 24.22 -2.52
CA THR A 38 37.14 22.83 -2.69
C THR A 38 36.13 22.07 -3.54
N ALA A 39 36.62 21.05 -4.24
CA ALA A 39 35.78 20.16 -5.06
C ALA A 39 34.59 19.57 -4.27
N GLN A 40 34.74 19.38 -2.95
CA GLN A 40 33.67 18.88 -2.10
C GLN A 40 32.49 19.86 -1.98
N TYR A 41 32.76 21.14 -1.70
CA TYR A 41 31.71 22.16 -1.59
C TYR A 41 31.13 22.51 -2.96
N GLU A 42 31.95 22.52 -4.00
CA GLU A 42 31.47 22.66 -5.38
C GLU A 42 30.48 21.55 -5.74
N THR A 43 30.82 20.29 -5.43
CA THR A 43 29.93 19.14 -5.67
C THR A 43 28.64 19.25 -4.85
N LEU A 44 28.76 19.63 -3.57
CA LEU A 44 27.60 19.80 -2.70
C LEU A 44 26.65 20.89 -3.23
N HIS A 45 27.20 22.02 -3.68
CA HIS A 45 26.44 23.10 -4.29
C HIS A 45 25.73 22.65 -5.56
N THR A 46 26.43 21.99 -6.49
CA THR A 46 25.82 21.45 -7.71
C THR A 46 24.68 20.48 -7.40
N TYR A 47 24.84 19.61 -6.42
CA TYR A 47 23.79 18.69 -6.00
C TYR A 47 22.60 19.42 -5.38
N ALA A 48 22.83 20.46 -4.57
CA ALA A 48 21.76 21.29 -4.04
C ALA A 48 20.99 22.00 -5.15
N GLU A 49 21.68 22.57 -6.15
CA GLU A 49 21.05 23.22 -7.32
C GLU A 49 20.20 22.25 -8.14
N LEU A 50 20.75 21.06 -8.46
CA LEU A 50 20.04 20.03 -9.24
C LEU A 50 18.76 19.59 -8.53
N LEU A 51 18.87 19.29 -7.24
CA LEU A 51 17.73 18.81 -6.47
C LEU A 51 16.69 19.93 -6.26
N ALA A 52 17.11 21.16 -5.98
CA ALA A 52 16.22 22.30 -5.87
C ALA A 52 15.46 22.57 -7.18
N GLY A 53 16.14 22.53 -8.32
CA GLY A 53 15.49 22.66 -9.63
C GLY A 53 14.43 21.59 -9.88
N TYR A 54 14.71 20.34 -9.49
CA TYR A 54 13.76 19.24 -9.60
C TYR A 54 12.54 19.42 -8.67
N VAL A 55 12.76 19.92 -7.46
CA VAL A 55 11.71 20.15 -6.45
C VAL A 55 10.83 21.37 -6.78
N GLU A 56 11.39 22.44 -7.33
CA GLU A 56 10.62 23.63 -7.75
C GLU A 56 9.80 23.41 -9.01
N HIS A 57 10.25 22.52 -9.87
CA HIS A 57 9.61 22.22 -11.15
C HIS A 57 9.25 20.74 -11.24
N PRO A 58 8.39 20.25 -10.33
CA PRO A 58 8.08 18.83 -10.25
C PRO A 58 7.35 18.40 -11.53
N PRO A 59 7.69 17.23 -12.11
CA PRO A 59 6.97 16.69 -13.25
C PRO A 59 5.63 16.10 -12.76
N LEU A 60 4.66 16.96 -12.41
CA LEU A 60 3.39 16.54 -11.78
C LEU A 60 2.57 15.55 -12.62
N ALA A 61 2.80 15.51 -13.93
CA ALA A 61 2.18 14.57 -14.86
C ALA A 61 2.88 13.22 -14.91
N ASP A 62 4.12 13.11 -14.40
CA ASP A 62 4.87 11.88 -14.32
C ASP A 62 4.48 11.09 -13.05
N PRO A 63 3.93 9.88 -13.17
CA PRO A 63 3.63 9.02 -12.03
C PRO A 63 4.86 8.75 -11.14
N SER A 64 6.07 8.85 -11.69
CA SER A 64 7.32 8.69 -10.94
C SER A 64 7.49 9.73 -9.84
N TRP A 65 6.90 10.92 -10.00
CA TRP A 65 7.05 12.02 -9.06
C TRP A 65 6.62 11.64 -7.63
N LYS A 66 5.54 10.86 -7.48
CA LYS A 66 5.11 10.39 -6.15
C LYS A 66 6.17 9.52 -5.48
N LEU A 67 6.84 8.67 -6.26
CA LEU A 67 7.93 7.80 -5.79
C LEU A 67 9.19 8.63 -5.49
N ASP A 68 9.51 9.60 -6.33
CA ASP A 68 10.68 10.46 -6.18
C ASP A 68 10.53 11.37 -4.96
N LYS A 69 9.34 11.93 -4.75
CA LYS A 69 8.98 12.70 -3.55
C LYS A 69 9.22 11.91 -2.27
N ALA A 70 8.87 10.62 -2.26
CA ALA A 70 9.07 9.75 -1.11
C ALA A 70 10.57 9.50 -0.82
N VAL A 71 11.39 9.31 -1.87
CA VAL A 71 12.85 9.19 -1.73
C VAL A 71 13.48 10.50 -1.25
N ILE A 72 13.11 11.64 -1.85
CA ILE A 72 13.59 12.96 -1.46
C ILE A 72 13.25 13.23 0.01
N GLY A 73 12.07 12.80 0.46
CA GLY A 73 11.64 12.94 1.84
C GLY A 73 12.46 12.13 2.86
N LEU A 74 13.38 11.25 2.44
CA LEU A 74 14.37 10.64 3.34
C LEU A 74 15.52 11.58 3.72
N ILE A 75 15.73 12.68 2.99
CA ILE A 75 16.76 13.67 3.33
C ILE A 75 16.46 14.24 4.72
N ASP A 76 17.47 14.21 5.59
CA ASP A 76 17.35 14.67 6.97
C ASP A 76 17.38 16.21 7.06
N PRO A 77 16.24 16.85 7.36
CA PRO A 77 16.16 18.31 7.44
C PRO A 77 17.00 18.87 8.59
N ALA A 78 17.13 18.13 9.69
CA ALA A 78 17.91 18.57 10.85
C ALA A 78 19.41 18.53 10.53
N ARG A 79 19.84 17.59 9.70
CA ARG A 79 21.24 17.53 9.25
C ARG A 79 21.61 18.69 8.32
N ILE A 80 20.71 19.09 7.43
CA ILE A 80 20.88 20.30 6.61
C ILE A 80 20.92 21.55 7.49
N GLU A 81 20.05 21.65 8.50
CA GLU A 81 20.08 22.78 9.44
C GLU A 81 21.42 22.84 10.21
N GLN A 82 21.94 21.69 10.65
CA GLN A 82 23.27 21.60 11.27
C GLN A 82 24.38 22.07 10.32
N PHE A 83 24.28 21.75 9.02
CA PHE A 83 25.23 22.23 8.02
C PHE A 83 25.23 23.76 7.94
N PHE A 84 24.08 24.43 8.00
CA PHE A 84 24.02 25.89 7.97
C PHE A 84 24.70 26.55 9.18
N HIS A 85 24.70 25.89 10.33
CA HIS A 85 25.32 26.40 11.55
C HIS A 85 26.82 26.09 11.67
N THR A 86 27.25 24.97 11.12
CA THR A 86 28.63 24.47 11.22
C THR A 86 29.10 23.89 9.88
N PRO A 87 29.19 24.71 8.82
CA PRO A 87 29.49 24.22 7.48
C PRO A 87 30.92 23.71 7.32
N GLU A 88 31.82 24.03 8.25
CA GLU A 88 33.20 23.53 8.30
C GLU A 88 33.36 22.13 8.90
N ASP A 89 32.32 21.58 9.55
CA ASP A 89 32.36 20.24 10.13
C ASP A 89 32.33 19.18 9.03
N ALA A 90 33.47 18.54 8.79
CA ALA A 90 33.62 17.51 7.76
C ALA A 90 32.63 16.34 7.91
N ALA A 91 32.22 15.97 9.13
CA ALA A 91 31.24 14.90 9.33
C ALA A 91 29.83 15.31 8.91
N ILE A 92 29.46 16.58 9.11
CA ILE A 92 28.18 17.13 8.65
C ILE A 92 28.20 17.26 7.12
N VAL A 93 29.24 17.87 6.56
CA VAL A 93 29.39 18.03 5.10
C VAL A 93 29.33 16.70 4.38
N ASN A 94 30.09 15.70 4.85
CA ASN A 94 30.10 14.37 4.23
C ASN A 94 28.74 13.68 4.28
N ASP A 95 27.98 13.86 5.36
CA ASP A 95 26.67 13.24 5.52
C ASP A 95 25.62 13.89 4.60
N VAL A 96 25.56 15.23 4.56
CA VAL A 96 24.66 15.94 3.63
C VAL A 96 25.03 15.61 2.19
N LEU A 97 26.32 15.64 1.84
CA LEU A 97 26.81 15.28 0.50
C LEU A 97 26.41 13.84 0.14
N PHE A 98 26.54 12.90 1.08
CA PHE A 98 26.16 11.52 0.89
C PHE A 98 24.67 11.36 0.60
N GLN A 99 23.80 12.01 1.37
CA GLN A 99 22.35 11.96 1.19
C GLN A 99 21.94 12.58 -0.16
N LEU A 100 22.49 13.73 -0.52
CA LEU A 100 22.20 14.38 -1.80
C LEU A 100 22.67 13.55 -2.99
N LYS A 101 23.91 13.03 -2.95
CA LYS A 101 24.48 12.20 -4.04
C LYS A 101 23.55 11.06 -4.40
N HIS A 102 23.13 10.27 -3.41
CA HIS A 102 22.33 9.07 -3.64
C HIS A 102 20.87 9.38 -3.95
N THR A 103 20.33 10.49 -3.43
CA THR A 103 18.99 10.97 -3.82
C THR A 103 18.98 11.36 -5.30
N ILE A 104 19.93 12.18 -5.73
CA ILE A 104 20.08 12.61 -7.13
C ILE A 104 20.27 11.42 -8.07
N ALA A 105 21.08 10.44 -7.64
CA ALA A 105 21.31 9.22 -8.41
C ALA A 105 20.04 8.42 -8.68
N VAL A 106 18.94 8.60 -7.95
CA VAL A 106 17.68 7.88 -8.20
C VAL A 106 16.52 8.77 -8.64
N THR A 107 16.64 10.09 -8.58
CA THR A 107 15.56 11.02 -8.97
C THR A 107 15.88 11.92 -10.16
N VAL A 108 17.06 12.54 -10.20
CA VAL A 108 17.39 13.61 -11.18
C VAL A 108 18.22 13.10 -12.36
N THR A 109 18.89 11.95 -12.22
CA THR A 109 19.87 11.46 -13.21
C THR A 109 19.30 11.23 -14.62
N ASP A 110 20.11 11.61 -15.60
CA ASP A 110 19.95 11.45 -17.05
C ASP A 110 20.45 10.09 -17.58
N GLY A 111 20.84 9.18 -16.69
CA GLY A 111 21.32 7.84 -17.04
C GLY A 111 22.84 7.70 -17.21
N THR A 112 23.59 8.48 -16.46
CA THR A 112 25.05 8.51 -16.44
C THR A 112 25.72 7.45 -15.56
N GLU A 113 24.97 6.82 -14.65
CA GLU A 113 25.45 5.79 -13.73
C GLU A 113 25.53 4.40 -14.39
N GLU A 114 26.53 3.59 -14.02
CA GLU A 114 26.68 2.23 -14.57
C GLU A 114 25.59 1.29 -14.01
N LEU A 115 24.96 0.51 -14.88
CA LEU A 115 23.94 -0.45 -14.47
C LEU A 115 24.53 -1.79 -14.06
N TYR A 116 24.24 -2.21 -12.83
CA TYR A 116 24.45 -3.58 -12.40
C TYR A 116 23.40 -4.51 -13.00
N ARG A 117 23.87 -5.68 -13.44
CA ARG A 117 22.99 -6.81 -13.76
C ARG A 117 22.30 -7.33 -12.49
N VAL A 118 21.08 -7.84 -12.64
CA VAL A 118 20.29 -8.40 -11.51
C VAL A 118 21.08 -9.44 -10.72
N SER A 119 21.77 -10.35 -11.39
CA SER A 119 22.61 -11.37 -10.73
C SER A 119 23.78 -10.80 -9.90
N ARG A 120 24.24 -9.58 -10.20
CA ARG A 120 25.23 -8.89 -9.35
C ARG A 120 24.56 -8.20 -8.17
N MET A 121 23.39 -7.59 -8.38
CA MET A 121 22.59 -7.00 -7.30
C MET A 121 22.19 -8.04 -6.25
N GLU A 122 21.77 -9.23 -6.70
CA GLU A 122 21.46 -10.36 -5.80
C GLU A 122 22.66 -10.73 -4.92
N LYS A 123 23.86 -10.83 -5.51
CA LYS A 123 25.09 -11.10 -4.75
C LYS A 123 25.44 -9.97 -3.77
N ILE A 124 25.12 -8.72 -4.11
CA ILE A 124 25.27 -7.58 -3.21
C ILE A 124 24.32 -7.74 -2.00
N PHE A 125 23.04 -8.05 -2.23
CA PHE A 125 22.07 -8.30 -1.15
C PHE A 125 22.45 -9.47 -0.25
N LEU A 126 23.00 -10.54 -0.83
CA LEU A 126 23.48 -11.71 -0.09
C LEU A 126 24.83 -11.48 0.61
N GLY A 127 25.40 -10.28 0.55
CA GLY A 127 26.69 -9.95 1.17
C GLY A 127 27.89 -10.67 0.53
N GLN A 128 27.73 -11.17 -0.70
CA GLN A 128 28.76 -11.91 -1.44
C GLN A 128 29.68 -11.00 -2.25
N VAL A 129 29.37 -9.70 -2.33
CA VAL A 129 30.20 -8.67 -2.96
C VAL A 129 30.67 -7.70 -1.88
N ALA A 130 31.98 -7.68 -1.63
CA ALA A 130 32.57 -6.87 -0.56
C ALA A 130 32.61 -5.37 -0.88
N GLU A 131 32.77 -5.01 -2.16
CA GLU A 131 32.88 -3.62 -2.62
C GLU A 131 32.06 -3.42 -3.89
N TYR A 132 31.21 -2.41 -3.88
CA TYR A 132 30.40 -1.98 -5.02
C TYR A 132 30.19 -0.46 -4.92
N ASP A 133 30.08 0.20 -6.07
CA ASP A 133 29.66 1.61 -6.08
C ASP A 133 28.17 1.71 -5.70
N THR A 134 27.90 2.42 -4.62
CA THR A 134 26.57 2.55 -4.03
C THR A 134 25.63 3.38 -4.89
N ALA A 135 26.13 4.41 -5.59
CA ALA A 135 25.30 5.29 -6.41
C ALA A 135 24.78 4.52 -7.64
N SER A 136 25.68 3.81 -8.33
CA SER A 136 25.34 2.87 -9.40
C SER A 136 24.41 1.76 -8.90
N PHE A 137 24.55 1.28 -7.66
CA PHE A 137 23.64 0.29 -7.08
C PHE A 137 22.22 0.80 -6.88
N VAL A 138 22.04 1.93 -6.18
CA VAL A 138 20.69 2.49 -5.97
C VAL A 138 20.06 2.95 -7.28
N TYR A 139 20.86 3.45 -8.22
CA TYR A 139 20.41 3.74 -9.59
C TYR A 139 19.93 2.48 -10.31
N SER A 140 20.65 1.37 -10.20
CA SER A 140 20.26 0.09 -10.81
C SER A 140 18.96 -0.48 -10.22
N LEU A 141 18.72 -0.27 -8.92
CA LEU A 141 17.43 -0.58 -8.29
C LEU A 141 16.31 0.30 -8.85
N ARG A 142 16.55 1.61 -8.95
CA ARG A 142 15.58 2.56 -9.51
C ARG A 142 15.20 2.20 -10.95
N GLN A 143 16.17 1.87 -11.80
CA GLN A 143 15.89 1.46 -13.18
C GLN A 143 15.06 0.17 -13.25
N GLY A 144 15.10 -0.67 -12.22
CA GLY A 144 14.25 -1.85 -12.09
C GLY A 144 12.75 -1.57 -12.12
N LEU A 145 12.28 -0.35 -11.83
CA LEU A 145 10.87 0.02 -11.95
C LEU A 145 10.34 -0.11 -13.38
N ASN A 146 11.20 0.18 -14.36
CA ASN A 146 10.87 0.23 -15.79
C ASN A 146 11.52 -0.90 -16.59
N ALA A 147 12.22 -1.83 -15.93
CA ALA A 147 12.96 -2.89 -16.60
C ALA A 147 12.05 -3.98 -17.15
N ASP A 148 12.37 -4.48 -18.35
CA ASP A 148 11.70 -5.62 -18.97
C ASP A 148 11.95 -6.94 -18.21
N ASP A 149 13.08 -7.04 -17.48
CA ASP A 149 13.48 -8.22 -16.69
C ASP A 149 12.85 -8.24 -15.28
N LEU A 150 11.60 -7.82 -15.20
CA LEU A 150 10.83 -7.76 -13.97
C LEU A 150 10.80 -9.10 -13.19
N PRO A 151 10.70 -10.28 -13.84
CA PRO A 151 10.75 -11.56 -13.12
C PRO A 151 12.05 -11.77 -12.33
N ALA A 152 13.21 -11.39 -12.88
CA ALA A 152 14.49 -11.56 -12.20
C ALA A 152 14.60 -10.63 -10.98
N TYR A 153 14.15 -9.37 -11.10
CA TYR A 153 14.10 -8.47 -9.97
C TYR A 153 13.18 -8.99 -8.87
N ARG A 154 11.98 -9.48 -9.21
CA ARG A 154 11.06 -10.06 -8.20
C ARG A 154 11.66 -11.25 -7.48
N ALA A 155 12.29 -12.16 -8.21
CA ALA A 155 12.96 -13.35 -7.65
C ALA A 155 14.07 -12.99 -6.65
N MET A 156 14.65 -11.79 -6.77
CA MET A 156 15.62 -11.26 -5.80
C MET A 156 14.93 -10.53 -4.63
N ILE A 157 13.93 -9.70 -4.90
CA ILE A 157 13.35 -8.77 -3.92
C ILE A 157 12.40 -9.47 -2.95
N ILE A 158 11.49 -10.32 -3.45
CA ILE A 158 10.48 -10.97 -2.61
C ILE A 158 11.14 -11.84 -1.52
N PRO A 159 12.14 -12.71 -1.82
CA PRO A 159 12.82 -13.47 -0.78
C PRO A 159 13.56 -12.60 0.25
N TYR A 160 14.13 -11.47 -0.18
CA TYR A 160 14.79 -10.54 0.73
C TYR A 160 13.78 -9.90 1.71
N LEU A 161 12.62 -9.47 1.21
CA LEU A 161 11.53 -8.96 2.05
C LEU A 161 10.93 -10.05 2.97
N GLN A 162 11.03 -11.32 2.59
CA GLN A 162 10.56 -12.44 3.44
C GLN A 162 11.44 -12.71 4.67
N ILE A 163 12.64 -12.13 4.75
CA ILE A 163 13.54 -12.30 5.89
C ILE A 163 12.91 -11.66 7.14
N GLU A 164 12.75 -12.44 8.21
CA GLU A 164 12.11 -12.04 9.47
C GLU A 164 12.76 -10.79 10.10
N ASP A 165 14.09 -10.71 10.06
CA ASP A 165 14.84 -9.55 10.55
C ASP A 165 14.50 -8.27 9.76
N ILE A 166 14.28 -8.37 8.45
CA ILE A 166 13.88 -7.23 7.60
C ILE A 166 12.45 -6.80 7.94
N GLN A 167 11.55 -7.76 8.16
CA GLN A 167 10.17 -7.49 8.56
C GLN A 167 10.05 -6.81 9.93
N ARG A 168 10.93 -7.16 10.87
CA ARG A 168 10.89 -6.63 12.25
C ARG A 168 11.79 -5.43 12.49
N ARG A 169 12.70 -5.11 11.56
CA ARG A 169 13.64 -3.99 11.71
C ARG A 169 12.88 -2.67 11.75
N LYS A 170 13.09 -1.90 12.84
CA LYS A 170 12.53 -0.56 13.07
C LYS A 170 13.52 0.57 12.77
N GLN A 171 14.80 0.25 12.82
CA GLN A 171 15.89 1.21 12.75
C GLN A 171 16.76 0.91 11.54
N PHE A 172 17.02 1.95 10.76
CA PHE A 172 17.80 1.87 9.54
C PHE A 172 18.83 2.98 9.53
N THR A 173 20.02 2.69 9.02
CA THR A 173 20.86 3.77 8.48
C THR A 173 20.17 4.43 7.28
N TRP A 174 20.55 5.65 6.96
CA TRP A 174 19.98 6.37 5.81
C TRP A 174 20.03 5.54 4.52
N LEU A 175 21.18 4.92 4.22
CA LEU A 175 21.35 4.11 3.02
C LEU A 175 20.49 2.84 3.04
N GLU A 176 20.37 2.17 4.19
CA GLU A 176 19.49 1.00 4.30
C GLU A 176 18.02 1.41 4.12
N ALA A 177 17.61 2.58 4.62
CA ALA A 177 16.27 3.12 4.40
C ALA A 177 16.04 3.44 2.91
N LEU A 178 17.01 4.07 2.24
CA LEU A 178 16.97 4.33 0.80
C LEU A 178 16.84 3.02 -0.01
N ILE A 179 17.66 2.02 0.28
CA ILE A 179 17.58 0.73 -0.44
C ILE A 179 16.21 0.11 -0.19
N PHE A 180 15.75 0.09 1.06
CA PHE A 180 14.50 -0.55 1.42
C PHE A 180 13.27 0.15 0.81
N ILE A 181 13.24 1.49 0.76
CA ILE A 181 12.16 2.20 0.06
C ILE A 181 12.16 1.88 -1.43
N LEU A 182 13.33 1.83 -2.09
CA LEU A 182 13.42 1.49 -3.51
C LEU A 182 12.90 0.07 -3.79
N LEU A 183 13.24 -0.89 -2.93
CA LEU A 183 12.73 -2.26 -3.03
C LEU A 183 11.20 -2.32 -2.92
N LEU A 184 10.63 -1.62 -1.95
CA LEU A 184 9.17 -1.57 -1.78
C LEU A 184 8.49 -0.83 -2.93
N GLN A 185 9.07 0.28 -3.41
CA GLN A 185 8.55 0.99 -4.58
C GLN A 185 8.48 0.08 -5.80
N MET A 186 9.50 -0.77 -6.03
CA MET A 186 9.49 -1.71 -7.14
C MET A 186 8.34 -2.70 -7.10
N VAL A 187 8.08 -3.31 -5.95
CA VAL A 187 7.02 -4.31 -5.83
C VAL A 187 5.63 -3.68 -5.82
N TRP A 188 5.46 -2.49 -5.21
CA TRP A 188 4.19 -1.76 -5.23
C TRP A 188 3.86 -1.14 -6.58
N HIS A 189 4.84 -0.56 -7.27
CA HIS A 189 4.63 0.00 -8.62
C HIS A 189 4.17 -1.06 -9.62
N ARG A 190 4.53 -2.32 -9.39
CA ARG A 190 4.17 -3.46 -10.24
C ARG A 190 3.21 -4.42 -9.53
N PHE A 191 2.51 -3.97 -8.49
CA PHE A 191 1.69 -4.80 -7.62
C PHE A 191 0.71 -5.70 -8.40
N ARG A 192 -0.05 -5.12 -9.34
CA ARG A 192 -1.03 -5.85 -10.17
C ARG A 192 -0.44 -7.02 -10.98
N THR A 193 0.86 -6.96 -11.26
CA THR A 193 1.54 -7.96 -12.09
C THR A 193 2.16 -9.08 -11.27
N LEU A 194 2.15 -8.97 -9.94
CA LEU A 194 2.59 -10.01 -9.00
C LEU A 194 1.60 -11.17 -8.98
N ILE A 195 2.07 -12.37 -8.66
CA ILE A 195 1.18 -13.51 -8.44
C ILE A 195 0.44 -13.37 -7.10
N ASP A 196 -0.71 -14.02 -6.93
CA ASP A 196 -1.56 -13.89 -5.74
C ASP A 196 -0.81 -14.10 -4.42
N ALA A 197 0.09 -15.09 -4.36
CA ALA A 197 0.90 -15.35 -3.17
C ALA A 197 1.88 -14.19 -2.82
N GLU A 198 2.40 -13.50 -3.83
CA GLU A 198 3.25 -12.32 -3.64
C GLU A 198 2.42 -11.10 -3.23
N GLN A 199 1.24 -10.92 -3.84
CA GLN A 199 0.29 -9.87 -3.46
C GLN A 199 -0.18 -10.06 -2.01
N GLU A 200 -0.57 -11.28 -1.64
CA GLU A 200 -0.95 -11.65 -0.27
C GLU A 200 0.15 -11.30 0.72
N PHE A 201 1.38 -11.71 0.42
CA PHE A 201 2.54 -11.46 1.25
C PHE A 201 2.74 -9.96 1.51
N LEU A 202 2.70 -9.12 0.47
CA LEU A 202 2.87 -7.67 0.61
C LEU A 202 1.73 -7.04 1.41
N LEU A 203 0.49 -7.43 1.14
CA LEU A 203 -0.70 -6.94 1.83
C LEU A 203 -0.72 -7.34 3.32
N GLN A 204 -0.18 -8.50 3.68
CA GLN A 204 -0.09 -8.94 5.07
C GLN A 204 1.08 -8.31 5.85
N ARG A 205 2.12 -7.82 5.18
CA ARG A 205 3.41 -7.51 5.84
C ARG A 205 3.92 -6.10 5.63
N TYR A 206 3.43 -5.37 4.63
CA TYR A 206 4.05 -4.12 4.19
C TYR A 206 3.09 -3.00 3.81
N VAL A 207 1.78 -3.10 4.08
CA VAL A 207 0.81 -2.02 3.80
C VAL A 207 1.15 -0.76 4.60
N TYR A 208 1.16 -0.86 5.94
CA TYR A 208 1.37 0.30 6.79
C TYR A 208 2.79 0.86 6.61
N ARG A 209 3.80 0.01 6.62
CA ARG A 209 5.20 0.43 6.42
C ARG A 209 5.42 1.14 5.10
N SER A 210 4.74 0.73 4.03
CA SER A 210 4.87 1.39 2.73
C SER A 210 4.17 2.75 2.71
N ILE A 211 3.03 2.89 3.39
CA ILE A 211 2.35 4.18 3.59
C ILE A 211 3.22 5.15 4.40
N VAL A 212 3.86 4.68 5.48
CA VAL A 212 4.81 5.47 6.28
C VAL A 212 5.98 5.96 5.43
N LEU A 213 6.40 5.16 4.46
CA LEU A 213 7.43 5.52 3.47
C LEU A 213 6.91 6.39 2.33
N GLY A 214 5.66 6.85 2.34
CA GLY A 214 5.10 7.67 1.27
C GLY A 214 4.90 6.94 -0.06
N ILE A 215 4.91 5.61 -0.07
CA ILE A 215 4.59 4.81 -1.25
C ILE A 215 3.07 4.84 -1.45
N PRO A 216 2.57 5.09 -2.69
CA PRO A 216 1.14 5.22 -2.95
C PRO A 216 0.44 3.84 -3.01
N VAL A 217 0.32 3.18 -1.85
CA VAL A 217 -0.28 1.84 -1.72
C VAL A 217 -1.72 1.80 -2.25
N ARG A 218 -2.52 2.83 -1.94
CA ARG A 218 -3.89 2.95 -2.47
C ARG A 218 -3.89 2.88 -4.00
N ASP A 219 -3.05 3.69 -4.64
CA ASP A 219 -3.01 3.76 -6.11
C ASP A 219 -2.64 2.39 -6.69
N ALA A 220 -1.68 1.67 -6.08
CA ALA A 220 -1.30 0.33 -6.52
C ALA A 220 -2.43 -0.72 -6.41
N ILE A 221 -3.23 -0.66 -5.33
CA ILE A 221 -4.40 -1.53 -5.13
C ILE A 221 -5.52 -1.15 -6.10
N THR A 222 -5.81 0.15 -6.22
CA THR A 222 -6.78 0.71 -7.16
C THR A 222 -6.45 0.30 -8.60
N ASP A 223 -5.19 0.40 -9.03
CA ASP A 223 -4.75 0.00 -10.36
C ASP A 223 -4.95 -1.50 -10.60
N ALA A 224 -4.74 -2.35 -9.59
CA ALA A 224 -4.99 -3.79 -9.71
C ALA A 224 -6.48 -4.11 -9.85
N LEU A 225 -7.34 -3.44 -9.06
CA LEU A 225 -8.79 -3.58 -9.13
C LEU A 225 -9.39 -2.99 -10.42
N TYR A 226 -8.84 -1.88 -10.91
CA TYR A 226 -9.29 -1.23 -12.13
C TYR A 226 -9.11 -2.16 -13.33
N GLU A 227 -8.01 -2.91 -13.37
CA GLU A 227 -7.67 -3.81 -14.46
C GLU A 227 -8.37 -5.18 -14.36
N SER A 228 -9.32 -5.34 -13.44
CA SER A 228 -10.13 -6.55 -13.35
C SER A 228 -10.86 -6.83 -14.67
N PRO A 229 -10.77 -8.07 -15.23
CA PRO A 229 -11.39 -8.40 -16.52
C PRO A 229 -12.91 -8.30 -16.54
N SER A 230 -13.52 -8.51 -15.38
CA SER A 230 -14.95 -8.39 -15.16
C SER A 230 -15.23 -7.82 -13.78
N TRP A 231 -16.47 -7.38 -13.61
CA TRP A 231 -17.04 -6.93 -12.36
C TRP A 231 -17.07 -8.03 -11.27
N PHE A 232 -17.19 -9.30 -11.68
CA PHE A 232 -17.08 -10.44 -10.77
C PHE A 232 -15.65 -10.67 -10.29
N ASP A 233 -14.67 -10.57 -11.19
CA ASP A 233 -13.25 -10.65 -10.82
C ASP A 233 -12.87 -9.50 -9.89
N TYR A 234 -13.43 -8.30 -10.14
CA TYR A 234 -13.29 -7.15 -9.25
C TYR A 234 -13.77 -7.47 -7.84
N VAL A 235 -15.01 -7.93 -7.67
CA VAL A 235 -15.57 -8.27 -6.34
C VAL A 235 -14.74 -9.34 -5.64
N SER A 236 -14.32 -10.37 -6.38
CA SER A 236 -13.52 -11.46 -5.82
C SER A 236 -12.13 -10.98 -5.36
N LEU A 237 -11.51 -10.11 -6.14
CA LEU A 237 -10.20 -9.52 -5.83
C LEU A 237 -10.28 -8.51 -4.67
N ASP A 238 -11.34 -7.71 -4.64
CA ASP A 238 -11.64 -6.74 -3.59
C ASP A 238 -11.86 -7.44 -2.23
N ASP A 239 -12.67 -8.50 -2.18
CA ASP A 239 -12.85 -9.33 -0.96
C ASP A 239 -11.54 -10.04 -0.57
N PHE A 240 -10.77 -10.53 -1.55
CA PHE A 240 -9.45 -11.10 -1.28
C PHE A 240 -8.53 -10.07 -0.60
N TYR A 241 -8.37 -8.87 -1.16
CA TYR A 241 -7.54 -7.82 -0.58
C TYR A 241 -8.04 -7.39 0.79
N HIS A 242 -9.35 -7.23 0.97
CA HIS A 242 -9.96 -6.92 2.26
C HIS A 242 -9.58 -7.96 3.33
N ARG A 243 -9.86 -9.26 3.08
CA ARG A 243 -9.57 -10.36 4.03
C ARG A 243 -8.09 -10.48 4.35
N VAL A 244 -7.23 -10.25 3.36
CA VAL A 244 -5.78 -10.33 3.54
C VAL A 244 -5.28 -9.20 4.44
N ILE A 245 -5.76 -7.97 4.24
CA ILE A 245 -5.39 -6.83 5.10
C ILE A 245 -6.02 -6.96 6.51
N GLU A 246 -7.22 -7.51 6.64
CA GLU A 246 -7.82 -7.81 7.96
C GLU A 246 -7.00 -8.82 8.78
N ASN A 247 -6.16 -9.63 8.12
CA ASN A 247 -5.22 -10.56 8.75
C ASN A 247 -3.76 -10.07 8.71
N ASN A 248 -3.56 -8.76 8.52
CA ASN A 248 -2.24 -8.14 8.45
C ASN A 248 -1.44 -8.34 9.75
N GLN A 249 -0.13 -8.49 9.61
CA GLN A 249 0.80 -8.86 10.68
C GLN A 249 1.75 -7.71 11.06
N GLU A 250 1.54 -6.52 10.51
CA GLU A 250 2.28 -5.32 10.87
C GLU A 250 1.86 -4.82 12.24
N ARG A 251 2.84 -4.25 12.94
CA ARG A 251 2.68 -3.62 14.24
C ARG A 251 2.62 -2.12 14.05
N ILE A 252 1.53 -1.53 14.51
CA ILE A 252 1.28 -0.09 14.50
C ILE A 252 1.73 0.49 15.85
N PRO A 253 2.64 1.47 15.86
CA PRO A 253 3.01 2.17 17.09
C PRO A 253 1.82 2.99 17.58
N LEU A 254 1.48 2.88 18.87
CA LEU A 254 0.49 3.73 19.54
C LEU A 254 1.15 4.68 20.55
N SER A 255 2.39 4.43 20.94
CA SER A 255 3.22 5.35 21.73
C SER A 255 4.69 5.11 21.44
N LEU A 256 5.43 6.18 21.16
CA LEU A 256 6.90 6.14 21.02
C LEU A 256 7.59 6.13 22.40
N THR A 257 6.97 6.74 23.41
CA THR A 257 7.56 6.87 24.75
C THR A 257 7.39 5.63 25.60
N GLU A 258 6.29 4.91 25.42
CA GLU A 258 5.98 3.66 26.14
C GLU A 258 6.30 2.41 25.32
N GLU A 259 6.90 2.57 24.13
CA GLU A 259 7.16 1.50 23.15
C GLU A 259 5.94 0.60 22.88
N LYS A 260 4.75 1.22 22.88
CA LYS A 260 3.49 0.49 22.76
C LYS A 260 3.16 0.27 21.30
N GLU A 261 3.06 -0.98 20.90
CA GLU A 261 2.66 -1.37 19.55
C GLU A 261 1.52 -2.40 19.59
N VAL A 262 0.64 -2.33 18.62
CA VAL A 262 -0.46 -3.28 18.45
C VAL A 262 -0.50 -3.79 17.01
N LEU A 263 -1.05 -4.98 16.79
CA LEU A 263 -1.27 -5.48 15.43
C LEU A 263 -2.30 -4.61 14.71
N LEU A 264 -2.11 -4.37 13.41
CA LEU A 264 -3.05 -3.60 12.59
C LEU A 264 -4.51 -4.11 12.72
N PRO A 265 -4.79 -5.43 12.66
CA PRO A 265 -6.14 -5.96 12.89
C PRO A 265 -6.78 -5.54 14.23
N ALA A 266 -5.98 -5.37 15.28
CA ALA A 266 -6.50 -4.90 16.57
C ALA A 266 -6.93 -3.43 16.50
N VAL A 267 -6.18 -2.59 15.77
CA VAL A 267 -6.55 -1.19 15.49
C VAL A 267 -7.83 -1.13 14.67
N MET A 268 -7.94 -1.95 13.62
CA MET A 268 -9.14 -2.05 12.79
C MET A 268 -10.36 -2.45 13.62
N LYS A 269 -10.22 -3.44 14.51
CA LYS A 269 -11.30 -3.85 15.42
C LYS A 269 -11.73 -2.73 16.36
N MET A 270 -10.79 -1.97 16.91
CA MET A 270 -11.08 -0.79 17.73
C MET A 270 -11.83 0.28 16.92
N TYR A 271 -11.42 0.50 15.67
CA TYR A 271 -12.06 1.44 14.77
C TYR A 271 -13.50 1.04 14.47
N TYR A 272 -13.74 -0.18 14.01
CA TYR A 272 -15.07 -0.67 13.65
C TYR A 272 -16.03 -0.66 14.85
N ALA A 273 -15.55 -1.03 16.04
CA ALA A 273 -16.36 -0.98 17.26
C ALA A 273 -16.84 0.45 17.58
N LYS A 274 -16.06 1.47 17.22
CA LYS A 274 -16.39 2.88 17.44
C LYS A 274 -17.22 3.47 16.30
N ALA A 275 -16.82 3.21 15.06
CA ALA A 275 -17.41 3.82 13.88
C ALA A 275 -18.79 3.24 13.55
N GLY A 276 -19.01 1.96 13.84
CA GLY A 276 -20.25 1.27 13.49
C GLY A 276 -20.52 1.37 11.99
N ASP A 277 -21.70 1.88 11.64
CA ASP A 277 -22.15 2.05 10.24
C ASP A 277 -21.55 3.27 9.52
N LYS A 278 -20.64 4.00 10.18
CA LYS A 278 -19.97 5.20 9.63
C LYS A 278 -18.48 4.96 9.44
N ASP A 279 -18.07 3.72 9.22
CA ASP A 279 -16.66 3.34 9.04
C ASP A 279 -16.04 3.82 7.72
N ALA A 280 -16.86 4.08 6.70
CA ALA A 280 -16.40 4.76 5.48
C ALA A 280 -16.38 6.30 5.58
N ASP A 281 -16.90 6.90 6.68
CA ASP A 281 -16.98 8.36 6.83
C ASP A 281 -15.59 8.96 7.08
N PRO A 282 -15.07 9.84 6.20
CA PRO A 282 -13.75 10.46 6.37
C PRO A 282 -13.62 11.24 7.68
N LEU A 283 -14.69 11.87 8.16
CA LEU A 283 -14.67 12.59 9.44
C LEU A 283 -14.50 11.60 10.61
N MET A 284 -15.13 10.43 10.53
CA MET A 284 -14.99 9.38 11.55
C MET A 284 -13.57 8.82 11.59
N GLN A 285 -12.98 8.54 10.42
CA GLN A 285 -11.59 8.09 10.29
C GLN A 285 -10.60 9.08 10.91
N ASN A 286 -10.73 10.37 10.54
CA ASN A 286 -9.91 11.45 11.08
C ASN A 286 -10.07 11.61 12.60
N THR A 287 -11.32 11.53 13.10
CA THR A 287 -11.60 11.69 14.53
C THR A 287 -10.98 10.55 15.33
N PHE A 288 -11.11 9.31 14.85
CA PHE A 288 -10.49 8.16 15.50
C PHE A 288 -8.96 8.23 15.51
N ALA A 289 -8.34 8.58 14.39
CA ALA A 289 -6.88 8.69 14.32
C ALA A 289 -6.33 9.74 15.29
N LYS A 290 -6.98 10.92 15.37
CA LYS A 290 -6.64 11.97 16.34
C LYS A 290 -6.73 11.50 17.79
N GLU A 291 -7.77 10.77 18.13
CA GLU A 291 -7.93 10.25 19.49
C GLU A 291 -6.89 9.18 19.85
N ILE A 292 -6.53 8.31 18.91
CA ILE A 292 -5.49 7.30 19.14
C ILE A 292 -4.13 7.93 19.39
N TYR A 293 -3.79 9.00 18.67
CA TYR A 293 -2.46 9.60 18.70
C TYR A 293 -2.37 10.89 19.51
N GLN A 294 -3.42 11.32 20.20
CA GLN A 294 -3.49 12.62 20.89
C GLN A 294 -2.28 12.90 21.81
N ASP A 295 -1.72 11.86 22.43
CA ASP A 295 -0.62 11.95 23.39
C ASP A 295 0.76 11.65 22.77
N MET A 296 0.82 11.37 21.46
CA MET A 296 2.05 10.99 20.76
C MET A 296 2.82 12.24 20.26
N PRO A 297 4.12 12.40 20.58
CA PRO A 297 4.94 13.43 19.97
C PRO A 297 4.97 13.28 18.44
N GLY A 298 4.69 14.36 17.70
CA GLY A 298 4.66 14.30 16.23
C GLY A 298 3.45 13.55 15.65
N HIS A 299 2.37 13.41 16.42
CA HIS A 299 1.14 12.67 16.07
C HIS A 299 0.59 12.96 14.67
N GLY A 300 0.76 14.17 14.12
CA GLY A 300 0.20 14.55 12.83
C GLY A 300 0.60 13.62 11.67
N ALA A 301 1.82 13.07 11.65
CA ALA A 301 2.22 12.11 10.61
C ALA A 301 1.54 10.74 10.79
N PHE A 302 1.51 10.25 12.04
CA PHE A 302 0.86 9.00 12.41
C PHE A 302 -0.64 9.01 12.15
N GLU A 303 -1.29 10.14 12.41
CA GLU A 303 -2.70 10.37 12.06
C GLU A 303 -2.94 10.18 10.57
N VAL A 304 -2.15 10.84 9.72
CA VAL A 304 -2.29 10.76 8.25
C VAL A 304 -2.10 9.33 7.76
N TRP A 305 -1.07 8.62 8.26
CA TRP A 305 -0.82 7.24 7.85
C TRP A 305 -1.94 6.29 8.27
N LEU A 306 -2.45 6.43 9.49
CA LEU A 306 -3.56 5.60 9.95
C LEU A 306 -4.84 5.91 9.17
N VAL A 307 -5.12 7.19 8.89
CA VAL A 307 -6.28 7.57 8.06
C VAL A 307 -6.19 6.93 6.67
N GLU A 308 -5.02 6.91 6.03
CA GLU A 308 -4.85 6.27 4.72
C GLU A 308 -5.08 4.75 4.79
N VAL A 309 -4.60 4.08 5.83
CA VAL A 309 -4.90 2.65 6.04
C VAL A 309 -6.40 2.41 6.25
N LEU A 310 -7.03 3.20 7.13
CA LEU A 310 -8.47 3.09 7.39
C LEU A 310 -9.28 3.33 6.12
N TYR A 311 -8.88 4.32 5.31
CA TYR A 311 -9.50 4.60 4.02
C TYR A 311 -9.45 3.37 3.11
N ILE A 312 -8.26 2.79 2.89
CA ILE A 312 -8.07 1.61 2.04
C ILE A 312 -8.96 0.45 2.52
N VAL A 313 -8.84 0.06 3.80
CA VAL A 313 -9.53 -1.15 4.30
C VAL A 313 -11.04 -0.97 4.33
N THR A 314 -11.53 0.21 4.70
CA THR A 314 -12.98 0.48 4.72
C THR A 314 -13.57 0.51 3.32
N HIS A 315 -12.87 1.10 2.35
CA HIS A 315 -13.37 1.14 0.98
C HIS A 315 -13.29 -0.23 0.29
N LEU A 316 -12.28 -1.07 0.60
CA LEU A 316 -12.27 -2.48 0.20
C LEU A 316 -13.43 -3.24 0.86
N ARG A 317 -13.72 -3.03 2.15
CA ARG A 317 -14.86 -3.69 2.81
C ARG A 317 -16.20 -3.38 2.15
N HIS A 318 -16.33 -2.18 1.59
CA HIS A 318 -17.57 -1.70 0.96
C HIS A 318 -17.56 -1.85 -0.57
N GLY A 319 -16.48 -2.36 -1.19
CA GLY A 319 -16.34 -2.41 -2.65
C GLY A 319 -16.42 -1.03 -3.32
N SER A 320 -15.86 -0.02 -2.68
CA SER A 320 -15.98 1.38 -3.10
C SER A 320 -14.63 2.07 -3.33
N LEU A 321 -13.55 1.30 -3.48
CA LEU A 321 -12.22 1.86 -3.70
C LEU A 321 -12.04 2.40 -5.14
N ILE A 322 -12.82 1.88 -6.09
CA ILE A 322 -12.92 2.37 -7.48
C ILE A 322 -14.39 2.50 -7.89
N ASP A 323 -14.68 3.43 -8.79
CA ASP A 323 -16.04 3.64 -9.31
C ASP A 323 -16.34 2.80 -10.57
N GLN A 324 -15.30 2.34 -11.27
CA GLN A 324 -15.40 1.63 -12.55
C GLN A 324 -14.15 0.78 -12.80
N ILE A 325 -14.30 -0.34 -13.51
CA ILE A 325 -13.20 -1.16 -14.06
C ILE A 325 -12.84 -0.70 -15.49
N ALA A 326 -11.74 -1.20 -16.04
CA ALA A 326 -11.20 -0.84 -17.36
C ALA A 326 -12.00 -1.38 -18.55
N ALA A 327 -12.88 -2.37 -18.34
CA ALA A 327 -13.74 -2.91 -19.38
C ALA A 327 -14.56 -1.78 -20.07
N ALA A 328 -14.69 -1.85 -21.39
CA ALA A 328 -15.23 -0.79 -22.25
C ALA A 328 -16.68 -0.39 -21.89
N GLU A 329 -17.18 0.72 -22.47
CA GLU A 329 -18.50 1.31 -22.19
C GLU A 329 -19.59 0.25 -21.96
N PRO A 330 -20.42 0.42 -20.90
CA PRO A 330 -21.30 -0.61 -20.42
C PRO A 330 -22.27 -1.05 -21.51
N THR A 331 -22.09 -2.28 -21.96
CA THR A 331 -23.07 -3.04 -22.70
C THR A 331 -24.26 -3.36 -21.79
N GLU A 332 -25.37 -3.83 -22.38
CA GLU A 332 -26.52 -4.30 -21.60
C GLU A 332 -26.15 -5.48 -20.68
N LEU A 333 -25.09 -6.24 -21.04
CA LEU A 333 -24.46 -7.23 -20.17
C LEU A 333 -23.74 -6.57 -18.97
N ASP A 334 -23.02 -5.48 -19.18
CA ASP A 334 -22.30 -4.78 -18.10
C ASP A 334 -23.25 -4.16 -17.08
N LEU A 335 -24.48 -3.81 -17.49
CA LEU A 335 -25.55 -3.36 -16.60
C LEU A 335 -26.12 -4.51 -15.75
N ILE A 336 -26.21 -5.72 -16.31
CA ILE A 336 -26.54 -6.94 -15.56
C ILE A 336 -25.41 -7.28 -14.59
N ASP A 337 -24.15 -7.16 -15.04
CA ASP A 337 -22.98 -7.40 -14.20
C ASP A 337 -22.85 -6.36 -13.09
N GLN A 338 -23.16 -5.09 -13.36
CA GLN A 338 -23.17 -4.03 -12.33
C GLN A 338 -24.28 -4.24 -11.29
N ASP A 339 -25.46 -4.69 -11.71
CA ASP A 339 -26.52 -5.07 -10.77
C ASP A 339 -26.09 -6.29 -9.93
N LEU A 340 -25.45 -7.30 -10.54
CA LEU A 340 -24.86 -8.43 -9.82
C LEU A 340 -23.79 -7.97 -8.82
N VAL A 341 -22.91 -7.03 -9.18
CA VAL A 341 -21.91 -6.45 -8.27
C VAL A 341 -22.57 -5.76 -7.09
N ASN A 342 -23.56 -4.90 -7.33
CA ASN A 342 -24.27 -4.23 -6.26
C ASN A 342 -24.91 -5.24 -5.30
N LEU A 343 -25.51 -6.31 -5.84
CA LEU A 343 -26.06 -7.39 -5.03
C LEU A 343 -24.98 -8.13 -4.22
N PHE A 344 -23.82 -8.41 -4.82
CA PHE A 344 -22.69 -9.03 -4.12
C PHE A 344 -22.13 -8.14 -3.01
N GLN A 345 -21.89 -6.87 -3.29
CA GLN A 345 -21.44 -5.88 -2.30
C GLN A 345 -22.42 -5.79 -1.13
N TRP A 346 -23.72 -5.78 -1.41
CA TRP A 346 -24.75 -5.79 -0.37
C TRP A 346 -24.84 -7.13 0.36
N PHE A 347 -24.47 -8.24 -0.27
CA PHE A 347 -24.55 -9.57 0.32
C PHE A 347 -23.50 -9.79 1.40
N PHE A 348 -22.36 -9.09 1.33
CA PHE A 348 -21.30 -9.21 2.34
C PHE A 348 -21.74 -8.72 3.73
N ASP A 349 -22.52 -7.65 3.81
CA ASP A 349 -23.01 -7.10 5.07
C ASP A 349 -24.52 -7.34 5.25
N LYS A 350 -24.90 -8.06 6.32
CA LYS A 350 -26.30 -8.35 6.67
C LYS A 350 -27.18 -7.09 6.77
N LYS A 351 -26.60 -5.92 7.07
CA LYS A 351 -27.31 -4.64 7.09
C LYS A 351 -27.74 -4.15 5.72
N ASN A 352 -27.07 -4.60 4.66
CA ASN A 352 -27.37 -4.24 3.28
C ASN A 352 -28.34 -5.23 2.61
N TRP A 353 -28.64 -6.38 3.21
CA TRP A 353 -29.60 -7.36 2.67
C TRP A 353 -30.98 -6.77 2.32
N PRO A 354 -31.57 -5.82 3.07
CA PRO A 354 -32.80 -5.14 2.65
C PRO A 354 -32.73 -4.48 1.26
N LYS A 355 -31.53 -4.04 0.82
CA LYS A 355 -31.32 -3.50 -0.54
C LYS A 355 -31.44 -4.59 -1.60
N ILE A 356 -30.96 -5.80 -1.31
CA ILE A 356 -31.11 -6.99 -2.18
C ILE A 356 -32.59 -7.34 -2.33
N ALA A 357 -33.33 -7.41 -1.23
CA ALA A 357 -34.77 -7.68 -1.28
C ALA A 357 -35.51 -6.62 -2.09
N THR A 358 -35.20 -5.34 -1.85
CA THR A 358 -35.78 -4.23 -2.61
C THR A 358 -35.50 -4.35 -4.11
N TYR A 359 -34.28 -4.71 -4.51
CA TYR A 359 -33.94 -4.90 -5.93
C TYR A 359 -34.85 -5.92 -6.61
N PHE A 360 -35.01 -7.11 -6.02
CA PHE A 360 -35.84 -8.17 -6.59
C PHE A 360 -37.35 -7.91 -6.50
N GLN A 361 -37.82 -7.15 -5.51
CA GLN A 361 -39.24 -6.83 -5.33
C GLN A 361 -39.75 -5.69 -6.23
N THR A 362 -38.87 -4.78 -6.66
CA THR A 362 -39.31 -3.55 -7.38
C THR A 362 -39.77 -3.80 -8.82
N GLY A 363 -39.72 -5.03 -9.32
CA GLY A 363 -40.09 -5.40 -10.70
C GLY A 363 -39.13 -4.82 -11.76
N LYS A 364 -38.02 -4.24 -11.33
CA LYS A 364 -36.96 -3.68 -12.19
C LYS A 364 -35.71 -4.56 -12.25
N ALA A 365 -35.71 -5.69 -11.54
CA ALA A 365 -34.60 -6.64 -11.57
C ALA A 365 -34.39 -7.15 -12.99
N ARG A 366 -33.13 -7.11 -13.45
CA ARG A 366 -32.77 -7.52 -14.82
C ARG A 366 -32.61 -9.03 -14.98
N PHE A 367 -32.55 -9.78 -13.88
CA PHE A 367 -32.39 -11.23 -13.82
C PHE A 367 -33.10 -11.80 -12.58
N PRO A 368 -33.46 -13.11 -12.59
CA PRO A 368 -34.05 -13.76 -11.43
C PRO A 368 -33.03 -13.94 -10.30
N VAL A 369 -33.52 -14.09 -9.06
CA VAL A 369 -32.66 -14.28 -7.88
C VAL A 369 -31.72 -15.48 -8.02
N THR A 370 -32.12 -16.52 -8.77
CA THR A 370 -31.31 -17.71 -9.02
C THR A 370 -29.96 -17.38 -9.69
N VAL A 371 -29.92 -16.45 -10.64
CA VAL A 371 -28.67 -16.03 -11.32
C VAL A 371 -27.67 -15.42 -10.31
N PHE A 372 -28.17 -14.66 -9.34
CA PHE A 372 -27.33 -14.14 -8.25
C PHE A 372 -26.86 -15.26 -7.29
N LEU A 373 -27.73 -16.23 -6.99
CA LEU A 373 -27.39 -17.36 -6.12
C LEU A 373 -26.38 -18.32 -6.79
N GLU A 374 -26.50 -18.58 -8.09
CA GLU A 374 -25.53 -19.34 -8.89
C GLU A 374 -24.14 -18.72 -8.77
N LYS A 375 -24.06 -17.40 -8.84
CA LYS A 375 -22.78 -16.69 -8.67
C LYS A 375 -22.26 -16.77 -7.24
N CYS A 376 -23.15 -16.81 -6.23
CA CYS A 376 -22.73 -17.06 -4.85
C CYS A 376 -22.11 -18.46 -4.72
N MET A 377 -22.64 -19.45 -5.45
CA MET A 377 -22.10 -20.81 -5.50
C MET A 377 -20.70 -20.88 -6.11
N ASP A 378 -20.39 -20.05 -7.12
CA ASP A 378 -19.04 -19.96 -7.71
C ASP A 378 -17.99 -19.45 -6.71
N ILE A 379 -18.39 -18.63 -5.73
CA ILE A 379 -17.49 -17.97 -4.77
C ILE A 379 -17.34 -18.75 -3.46
N TYR A 380 -18.42 -19.38 -2.99
CA TYR A 380 -18.46 -19.96 -1.65
C TYR A 380 -18.43 -21.49 -1.67
N GLU A 381 -17.49 -22.06 -0.91
CA GLU A 381 -17.52 -23.48 -0.60
C GLU A 381 -18.30 -23.74 0.70
N LEU A 382 -19.35 -24.58 0.65
CA LEU A 382 -20.16 -25.01 1.81
C LEU A 382 -19.43 -25.98 2.75
N LYS A 383 -18.10 -25.89 2.84
CA LYS A 383 -17.26 -26.72 3.71
C LYS A 383 -16.96 -26.04 5.06
N THR A 384 -17.31 -24.76 5.21
CA THR A 384 -17.05 -23.98 6.43
C THR A 384 -18.34 -23.62 7.13
N ASP A 385 -18.36 -23.73 8.47
CA ASP A 385 -19.53 -23.38 9.29
C ASP A 385 -19.98 -21.93 9.07
N GLY A 386 -19.04 -21.02 8.80
CA GLY A 386 -19.34 -19.61 8.52
C GLY A 386 -20.10 -19.40 7.20
N ALA A 387 -19.70 -20.08 6.13
CA ALA A 387 -20.41 -20.02 4.86
C ALA A 387 -21.82 -20.64 4.99
N VAL A 388 -21.93 -21.81 5.61
CA VAL A 388 -23.20 -22.49 5.88
C VAL A 388 -24.14 -21.57 6.66
N GLN A 389 -23.69 -21.01 7.79
CA GLN A 389 -24.53 -20.12 8.61
C GLN A 389 -24.95 -18.87 7.85
N LYS A 390 -24.07 -18.29 7.03
CA LYS A 390 -24.41 -17.13 6.19
C LYS A 390 -25.54 -17.45 5.22
N PHE A 391 -25.50 -18.59 4.54
CA PHE A 391 -26.53 -18.98 3.58
C PHE A 391 -27.83 -19.40 4.26
N LEU A 392 -27.79 -20.02 5.45
CA LEU A 392 -29.00 -20.27 6.25
C LEU A 392 -29.68 -18.95 6.67
N ASP A 393 -28.91 -18.02 7.23
CA ASP A 393 -29.40 -16.70 7.64
C ASP A 393 -29.98 -15.92 6.44
N PHE A 394 -29.32 -16.02 5.29
CA PHE A 394 -29.74 -15.32 4.08
C PHE A 394 -31.00 -15.94 3.47
N THR A 395 -31.13 -17.27 3.51
CA THR A 395 -32.35 -17.99 3.10
C THR A 395 -33.54 -17.55 3.96
N GLU A 396 -33.39 -17.53 5.29
CA GLU A 396 -34.43 -17.05 6.21
C GLU A 396 -34.82 -15.59 5.91
N PHE A 397 -33.82 -14.74 5.65
CA PHE A 397 -34.06 -13.35 5.26
C PHE A 397 -34.88 -13.24 3.97
N LEU A 398 -34.50 -13.95 2.91
CA LEU A 398 -35.20 -13.88 1.61
C LEU A 398 -36.64 -14.41 1.68
N HIS A 399 -36.90 -15.44 2.49
CA HIS A 399 -38.27 -15.88 2.76
C HIS A 399 -39.09 -14.82 3.48
N ARG A 400 -38.52 -14.21 4.53
CA ARG A 400 -39.22 -13.19 5.32
C ARG A 400 -39.60 -11.98 4.48
N GLU A 401 -38.71 -11.56 3.58
CA GLU A 401 -38.99 -10.48 2.64
C GLU A 401 -39.82 -10.94 1.44
N GLY A 402 -40.16 -12.23 1.31
CA GLY A 402 -40.97 -12.73 0.19
C GLY A 402 -40.26 -12.67 -1.16
N VAL A 403 -38.93 -12.73 -1.17
CA VAL A 403 -38.11 -12.90 -2.38
C VAL A 403 -38.05 -14.38 -2.79
N LEU A 404 -38.06 -15.30 -1.81
CA LEU A 404 -38.13 -16.75 -2.01
C LEU A 404 -39.44 -17.33 -1.44
N GLU A 405 -40.04 -18.31 -2.11
CA GLU A 405 -41.24 -19.00 -1.64
C GLU A 405 -40.94 -19.96 -0.47
N SER A 406 -41.92 -20.29 0.40
CA SER A 406 -41.71 -21.08 1.63
C SER A 406 -41.27 -22.56 1.48
N GLY A 407 -40.73 -22.95 0.33
CA GLY A 407 -40.08 -24.24 0.09
C GLY A 407 -38.84 -24.14 -0.80
N GLU A 408 -38.34 -22.92 -1.04
CA GLU A 408 -37.16 -22.63 -1.85
C GLU A 408 -35.96 -22.33 -0.95
N ASP A 409 -35.24 -23.35 -0.53
CA ASP A 409 -34.01 -23.17 0.25
C ASP A 409 -32.79 -22.97 -0.67
N ILE A 410 -31.83 -22.13 -0.27
CA ILE A 410 -30.59 -21.91 -1.05
C ILE A 410 -29.63 -23.11 -0.89
N ILE A 411 -29.60 -23.70 0.30
CA ILE A 411 -28.78 -24.86 0.63
C ILE A 411 -29.61 -25.89 1.39
N GLU A 412 -29.31 -27.17 1.18
CA GLU A 412 -30.03 -28.30 1.76
C GLU A 412 -29.07 -29.20 2.54
N PHE A 413 -29.53 -29.74 3.68
CA PHE A 413 -28.76 -30.71 4.44
C PHE A 413 -29.01 -32.12 3.92
N HIS A 414 -27.96 -32.79 3.45
CA HIS A 414 -28.04 -34.18 3.00
C HIS A 414 -27.63 -35.14 4.12
N GLU A 415 -28.60 -35.92 4.63
CA GLU A 415 -28.35 -36.89 5.69
C GLU A 415 -27.36 -38.00 5.29
N LYS A 416 -27.24 -38.29 3.99
CA LYS A 416 -26.42 -39.39 3.47
C LYS A 416 -24.92 -39.19 3.69
N ASP A 417 -24.45 -37.95 3.59
CA ASP A 417 -23.06 -37.55 3.81
C ASP A 417 -22.88 -36.55 4.96
N ALA A 418 -23.97 -36.21 5.64
CA ALA A 418 -24.01 -35.28 6.77
C ALA A 418 -23.40 -33.91 6.45
N ALA A 419 -23.64 -33.41 5.22
CA ALA A 419 -23.12 -32.15 4.72
C ALA A 419 -24.21 -31.29 4.09
N PHE A 420 -23.96 -29.98 4.00
CA PHE A 420 -24.80 -29.05 3.24
C PHE A 420 -24.39 -29.03 1.77
N HIS A 421 -25.38 -29.00 0.90
CA HIS A 421 -25.22 -28.91 -0.55
C HIS A 421 -26.02 -27.73 -1.08
N TRP A 422 -25.59 -27.18 -2.22
CA TRP A 422 -26.38 -26.22 -2.96
C TRP A 422 -27.66 -26.87 -3.46
N SER A 423 -28.79 -26.19 -3.31
CA SER A 423 -30.09 -26.75 -3.69
C SER A 423 -30.26 -26.80 -5.22
N PRO A 424 -31.24 -27.57 -5.72
CA PRO A 424 -31.61 -27.57 -7.14
C PRO A 424 -32.04 -26.19 -7.66
N LEU A 425 -32.50 -25.29 -6.79
CA LEU A 425 -32.83 -23.91 -7.13
C LEU A 425 -31.60 -23.14 -7.62
N VAL A 426 -30.42 -23.46 -7.08
CA VAL A 426 -29.15 -22.77 -7.34
C VAL A 426 -28.32 -23.47 -8.41
N THR A 427 -28.58 -24.75 -8.66
CA THR A 427 -27.80 -25.60 -9.59
C THR A 427 -28.49 -25.87 -10.93
N GLY A 428 -29.67 -25.26 -11.13
CA GLY A 428 -30.61 -25.51 -12.23
C GLY A 428 -30.11 -25.19 -13.62
#